data_AF-A0A4Q4ZKB1-F1
#
_entry.id   AF-A0A4Q4ZKB1-F1
#
_cell.length_a   1.000
_cell.length_b   1.000
_cell.length_c   1.000
_cell.angle_alpha   90.00
_cell.angle_beta   90.00
_cell.angle_gamma   90.00
#
_symmetry.space_group_name_H-M   'P 1'
#
loop_
_entity.id
_entity.type
_entity.pdbx_description
1 polymer ?
#
loop_
_entity_poly.entity_id
_entity_poly.type
_entity_poly.pdbx_seq_one_letter_code
_entity_poly.pdbx_strand_id
1 'polypeptide(L)'
;MASSAAFCLTILSYQAIIPQVSGMYFVSREEWGAQPPKEDYTPMTDAKGVKIHYLGALFSGREHSECDDIMRSVQSDQMSGEYFDVAYSLAVCQHGYVYDGRGKGHRSGANGDQQLNADHYAVLAFLAKFGVTQPSVSQITGIQDAIAYLRRAGAGHEIKGHRDGYNTECPGGPLYELVRDGTLDPGELWDGGSHTVQAGENLDGISLKYNVPKRYIIQANKLEAPFDLIVGQKLEVPARGVPLGEKPPGGDDGDDPGDGGDKLTPFPGAEWFKSKPNSPIITAMGKRLVAVGCNKYGEGPGPQWSDVDQASYKCWQEKLGYTGADADGWPGQTSWDSLRVPWTGDFPAPDPILYEPFPGADYFKQQPSSWIVNEMSLRLVAVGCDRFSTGPGPEWVDDTQESYACWQTKLGYTGEDADGWPGAASWSALRVPRVTPLPVEPFPGESWFKSAPNSPIITEMGKRLVTQGCNEYASGPGPQWTDADRNSYRCWQQKCGYTGSDLDGWPEKDTWEKLVVPKTSS
;
A
#
# COMPACT_ATOMS: atom_id res chain seq x y z
N MET A 1 -14.38 7.00 -81.65
CA MET A 1 -13.13 6.99 -80.85
C MET A 1 -13.49 7.43 -79.44
N ALA A 2 -13.18 6.59 -78.44
CA ALA A 2 -13.12 6.79 -76.98
C ALA A 2 -14.29 7.59 -76.33
N SER A 3 -15.25 7.02 -75.59
CA SER A 3 -15.19 6.15 -74.40
C SER A 3 -14.31 6.72 -73.27
N SER A 4 -14.92 7.52 -72.39
CA SER A 4 -14.33 7.90 -71.10
C SER A 4 -15.25 7.40 -69.99
N ALA A 5 -14.75 6.38 -69.29
CA ALA A 5 -15.40 5.70 -68.19
C ALA A 5 -15.55 6.61 -66.97
N ALA A 6 -16.74 6.59 -66.37
CA ALA A 6 -16.99 7.13 -65.04
C ALA A 6 -16.39 6.16 -64.00
N PHE A 7 -15.32 6.58 -63.33
CA PHE A 7 -14.84 5.94 -62.11
C PHE A 7 -15.39 6.72 -60.91
N CYS A 8 -16.53 6.28 -60.37
CA CYS A 8 -16.92 6.61 -59.01
C CYS A 8 -16.02 5.83 -58.04
N LEU A 9 -14.93 6.43 -57.59
CA LEU A 9 -14.21 5.96 -56.40
C LEU A 9 -14.98 6.43 -55.17
N THR A 10 -15.83 5.58 -54.62
CA THR A 10 -16.24 5.68 -53.21
C THR A 10 -15.01 5.42 -52.36
N ILE A 11 -14.32 6.48 -51.92
CA ILE A 11 -13.35 6.38 -50.83
C ILE A 11 -14.18 6.16 -49.57
N LEU A 12 -14.43 4.89 -49.26
CA LEU A 12 -14.71 4.45 -47.89
C LEU A 12 -13.44 4.74 -47.10
N SER A 13 -13.35 5.94 -46.51
CA SER A 13 -12.40 6.20 -45.45
C SER A 13 -12.78 5.30 -44.28
N TYR A 14 -12.16 4.13 -44.23
CA TYR A 14 -11.98 3.40 -42.99
C TYR A 14 -11.09 4.27 -42.08
N GLN A 15 -11.68 5.30 -41.47
CA GLN A 15 -11.27 5.64 -40.12
C GLN A 15 -11.76 4.46 -39.29
N ALA A 16 -10.91 3.44 -39.17
CA ALA A 16 -10.98 2.57 -38.01
C ALA A 16 -10.90 3.53 -36.83
N ILE A 17 -12.02 3.71 -36.15
CA ILE A 17 -12.12 4.38 -34.88
C ILE A 17 -11.24 3.54 -33.96
N ILE A 18 -9.97 3.91 -33.84
CA ILE A 18 -9.11 3.41 -32.78
C ILE A 18 -9.76 4.01 -31.53
N PRO A 19 -10.38 3.22 -30.64
CA PRO A 19 -10.80 3.73 -29.34
C PRO A 19 -9.59 4.43 -28.71
N GLN A 20 -9.84 5.59 -28.11
CA GLN A 20 -8.78 6.47 -27.64
C GLN A 20 -7.89 5.73 -26.65
N VAL A 21 -6.67 5.37 -27.08
CA VAL A 21 -5.62 4.74 -26.28
C VAL A 21 -5.05 5.73 -25.26
N SER A 22 -5.89 6.20 -24.36
CA SER A 22 -5.57 7.26 -23.42
C SER A 22 -5.36 6.69 -22.01
N GLY A 23 -4.22 6.99 -21.40
CA GLY A 23 -3.81 6.47 -20.09
C GLY A 23 -3.13 7.56 -19.25
N MET A 24 -3.93 8.53 -18.78
CA MET A 24 -3.56 9.53 -17.77
C MET A 24 -4.81 10.30 -17.32
N TYR A 25 -4.97 10.50 -16.01
CA TYR A 25 -5.93 11.45 -15.47
C TYR A 25 -5.40 12.87 -15.67
N PHE A 26 -5.99 13.58 -16.63
CA PHE A 26 -5.56 14.91 -17.03
C PHE A 26 -6.68 15.91 -16.77
N VAL A 27 -6.33 17.08 -16.28
CA VAL A 27 -7.24 18.21 -16.07
C VAL A 27 -6.72 19.37 -16.90
N SER A 28 -7.36 19.61 -18.03
CA SER A 28 -7.04 20.70 -18.94
C SER A 28 -7.31 22.07 -18.31
N ARG A 29 -6.72 23.11 -18.90
CA ARG A 29 -6.95 24.51 -18.50
C ARG A 29 -8.44 24.89 -18.48
N GLU A 30 -9.23 24.35 -19.41
CA GLU A 30 -10.68 24.58 -19.43
C GLU A 30 -11.37 23.91 -18.23
N GLU A 31 -11.03 22.65 -17.95
CA GLU A 31 -11.66 21.87 -16.89
C GLU A 31 -11.41 22.41 -15.48
N TRP A 32 -10.20 22.94 -15.19
CA TRP A 32 -9.92 23.58 -13.90
C TRP A 32 -10.24 25.09 -13.89
N GLY A 33 -10.77 25.65 -14.98
CA GLY A 33 -11.20 27.05 -15.03
C GLY A 33 -10.05 28.07 -15.00
N ALA A 34 -9.01 27.83 -15.79
CA ALA A 34 -7.85 28.70 -15.90
C ALA A 34 -8.19 30.10 -16.40
N GLN A 35 -7.57 31.11 -15.79
CA GLN A 35 -7.51 32.44 -16.40
C GLN A 35 -6.66 32.40 -17.68
N PRO A 36 -6.93 33.26 -18.68
CA PRO A 36 -6.06 33.39 -19.84
C PRO A 36 -4.69 33.94 -19.43
N PRO A 37 -3.59 33.52 -20.09
CA PRO A 37 -2.28 34.12 -19.85
C PRO A 37 -2.28 35.60 -20.27
N LYS A 38 -1.50 36.43 -19.57
CA LYS A 38 -1.36 37.88 -19.88
C LYS A 38 -0.49 38.14 -21.12
N GLU A 39 0.31 37.16 -21.54
CA GLU A 39 1.27 37.25 -22.63
C GLU A 39 1.33 35.92 -23.40
N ASP A 40 1.88 35.96 -24.62
CA ASP A 40 2.11 34.76 -25.43
C ASP A 40 3.22 33.87 -24.84
N TYR A 41 3.04 32.55 -24.91
CA TYR A 41 4.05 31.62 -24.46
C TYR A 41 5.29 31.62 -25.37
N THR A 42 6.47 31.59 -24.76
CA THR A 42 7.70 31.27 -25.50
C THR A 42 7.71 29.77 -25.84
N PRO A 43 7.92 29.38 -27.11
CA PRO A 43 8.05 27.98 -27.50
C PRO A 43 9.24 27.27 -26.83
N MET A 44 9.10 25.95 -26.64
CA MET A 44 10.16 25.09 -26.14
C MET A 44 10.26 23.83 -27.01
N THR A 45 11.43 23.62 -27.63
CA THR A 45 11.67 22.58 -28.64
C THR A 45 12.70 21.53 -28.23
N ASP A 46 13.64 21.87 -27.35
CA ASP A 46 14.82 21.04 -27.04
C ASP A 46 14.99 20.83 -25.52
N ALA A 47 13.87 20.63 -24.82
CA ALA A 47 13.90 20.38 -23.39
C ALA A 47 14.69 19.10 -23.09
N LYS A 48 15.70 19.20 -22.21
CA LYS A 48 16.51 18.07 -21.74
C LYS A 48 15.74 17.12 -20.84
N GLY A 49 14.61 17.58 -20.28
CA GLY A 49 13.70 16.76 -19.49
C GLY A 49 12.80 17.61 -18.59
N VAL A 50 12.66 17.20 -17.32
CA VAL A 50 11.80 17.85 -16.32
C VAL A 50 12.53 18.23 -15.05
N LYS A 51 12.00 19.25 -14.36
CA LYS A 51 12.32 19.58 -12.98
C LYS A 51 11.08 19.48 -12.09
N ILE A 52 11.23 18.82 -10.95
CA ILE A 52 10.17 18.62 -9.95
C ILE A 52 10.18 19.76 -8.93
N HIS A 53 8.97 20.24 -8.61
CA HIS A 53 8.70 21.34 -7.69
C HIS A 53 7.64 20.98 -6.65
N TYR A 54 7.53 21.80 -5.62
CA TYR A 54 6.46 21.78 -4.61
C TYR A 54 5.82 23.19 -4.47
N LEU A 55 4.70 23.33 -3.77
CA LEU A 55 3.93 24.58 -3.66
C LEU A 55 4.67 25.69 -2.90
N GLY A 56 5.54 25.34 -1.95
CA GLY A 56 6.24 26.31 -1.10
C GLY A 56 6.16 25.94 0.37
N ALA A 57 5.75 26.90 1.22
CA ALA A 57 5.92 26.78 2.68
C ALA A 57 4.90 25.84 3.36
N LEU A 58 3.60 25.98 3.10
CA LEU A 58 2.55 25.24 3.81
C LEU A 58 1.50 24.71 2.85
N PHE A 59 1.11 23.44 3.03
CA PHE A 59 -0.03 22.83 2.36
C PHE A 59 -0.62 21.75 3.28
N SER A 60 -1.91 21.80 3.58
CA SER A 60 -2.55 20.91 4.57
C SER A 60 -3.24 19.69 3.96
N GLY A 61 -3.16 19.49 2.64
CA GLY A 61 -3.93 18.45 1.95
C GLY A 61 -5.39 18.83 1.80
N ARG A 62 -6.04 18.21 0.81
CA ARG A 62 -7.41 18.49 0.36
C ARG A 62 -8.01 17.24 -0.26
N GLU A 63 -9.34 17.21 -0.36
CA GLU A 63 -10.02 16.24 -1.22
C GLU A 63 -9.78 16.58 -2.70
N HIS A 64 -10.00 15.61 -3.60
CA HIS A 64 -9.78 15.85 -5.01
C HIS A 64 -10.71 16.94 -5.58
N SER A 65 -11.95 16.99 -5.09
CA SER A 65 -12.96 17.99 -5.44
C SER A 65 -12.48 19.44 -5.27
N GLU A 66 -11.54 19.68 -4.34
CA GLU A 66 -10.97 21.00 -4.04
C GLU A 66 -9.65 21.29 -4.79
N CYS A 67 -9.09 20.32 -5.53
CA CYS A 67 -7.79 20.48 -6.18
C CYS A 67 -7.82 21.52 -7.32
N ASP A 68 -8.98 21.72 -7.95
CA ASP A 68 -9.16 22.75 -8.97
C ASP A 68 -9.00 24.17 -8.35
N ASP A 69 -9.49 24.37 -7.11
CA ASP A 69 -9.31 25.62 -6.37
C ASP A 69 -7.85 25.88 -6.00
N ILE A 70 -7.10 24.84 -5.65
CA ILE A 70 -5.65 24.96 -5.41
C ILE A 70 -4.92 25.42 -6.67
N MET A 71 -5.23 24.81 -7.82
CA MET A 71 -4.60 25.20 -9.09
C MET A 71 -4.94 26.66 -9.46
N ARG A 72 -6.20 27.08 -9.28
CA ARG A 72 -6.62 28.47 -9.46
C ARG A 72 -5.91 29.43 -8.50
N SER A 73 -5.74 29.05 -7.23
CA SER A 73 -5.01 29.85 -6.24
C SER A 73 -3.56 30.04 -6.64
N VAL A 74 -2.87 28.98 -7.07
CA VAL A 74 -1.48 29.06 -7.55
C VAL A 74 -1.37 30.02 -8.74
N GLN A 75 -2.28 29.91 -9.71
CA GLN A 75 -2.30 30.80 -10.86
C GLN A 75 -2.54 32.26 -10.43
N SER A 76 -3.55 32.51 -9.60
CA SER A 76 -3.90 33.84 -9.11
C SER A 76 -2.74 34.50 -8.36
N ASP A 77 -2.09 33.77 -7.45
CA ASP A 77 -0.96 34.28 -6.67
C ASP A 77 0.22 34.63 -7.58
N GLN A 78 0.58 33.76 -8.53
CA GLN A 78 1.68 34.03 -9.46
C GLN A 78 1.37 35.18 -10.41
N MET A 79 0.12 35.29 -10.89
CA MET A 79 -0.33 36.39 -11.73
C MET A 79 -0.52 37.70 -10.95
N SER A 80 -0.67 37.68 -9.63
CA SER A 80 -0.63 38.91 -8.82
C SER A 80 0.78 39.49 -8.70
N GLY A 81 1.79 38.64 -8.86
CA GLY A 81 3.20 39.01 -8.91
C GLY A 81 3.71 39.23 -10.32
N GLU A 82 4.92 38.74 -10.59
CA GLU A 82 5.68 39.00 -11.82
C GLU A 82 5.35 38.05 -12.97
N TYR A 83 4.57 36.99 -12.73
CA TYR A 83 4.29 36.00 -13.77
C TYR A 83 3.07 36.39 -14.62
N PHE A 84 3.15 36.14 -15.92
CA PHE A 84 2.04 36.36 -16.86
C PHE A 84 0.98 35.24 -16.81
N ASP A 85 1.31 34.11 -16.20
CA ASP A 85 0.48 32.92 -15.99
C ASP A 85 1.13 32.03 -14.92
N VAL A 86 0.54 30.88 -14.60
CA VAL A 86 1.22 29.85 -13.81
C VAL A 86 2.63 29.57 -14.38
N ALA A 87 3.64 29.49 -13.50
CA ALA A 87 5.04 29.33 -13.88
C ALA A 87 5.38 27.88 -14.27
N TYR A 88 4.58 26.92 -13.80
CA TYR A 88 4.80 25.50 -14.00
C TYR A 88 4.23 25.02 -15.33
N SER A 89 4.89 24.05 -15.94
CA SER A 89 4.40 23.41 -17.17
C SER A 89 3.18 22.55 -16.86
N LEU A 90 3.25 21.74 -15.80
CA LEU A 90 2.16 20.89 -15.30
C LEU A 90 2.14 20.94 -13.77
N ALA A 91 1.02 20.53 -13.17
CA ALA A 91 0.93 20.27 -11.74
C ALA A 91 0.29 18.89 -11.46
N VAL A 92 0.53 18.32 -10.28
CA VAL A 92 0.02 16.99 -9.90
C VAL A 92 -0.51 17.02 -8.48
N CYS A 93 -1.79 16.72 -8.31
CA CYS A 93 -2.42 16.65 -7.00
C CYS A 93 -2.09 15.33 -6.27
N GLN A 94 -2.39 15.25 -4.96
CA GLN A 94 -2.16 14.02 -4.17
C GLN A 94 -2.95 12.80 -4.68
N HIS A 95 -4.00 13.01 -5.47
CA HIS A 95 -4.84 11.94 -6.04
C HIS A 95 -4.32 11.45 -7.40
N GLY A 96 -3.22 12.02 -7.91
CA GLY A 96 -2.59 11.59 -9.15
C GLY A 96 -3.19 12.16 -10.43
N TYR A 97 -4.03 13.20 -10.33
CA TYR A 97 -4.50 13.96 -11.48
C TYR A 97 -3.45 15.00 -11.89
N VAL A 98 -3.19 15.08 -13.19
CA VAL A 98 -2.22 15.97 -13.82
C VAL A 98 -2.93 17.19 -14.40
N TYR A 99 -2.66 18.36 -13.84
CA TYR A 99 -3.23 19.63 -14.23
C TYR A 99 -2.35 20.30 -15.29
N ASP A 100 -3.00 20.79 -16.35
CA ASP A 100 -2.33 21.55 -17.39
C ASP A 100 -2.00 22.97 -16.90
N GLY A 101 -0.71 23.31 -16.87
CA GLY A 101 -0.22 24.63 -16.52
C GLY A 101 0.03 25.46 -17.77
N ARG A 102 1.28 25.89 -17.98
CA ARG A 102 1.71 26.38 -19.31
C ARG A 102 1.61 25.28 -20.37
N GLY A 103 1.70 24.03 -19.97
CA GLY A 103 1.55 22.88 -20.85
C GLY A 103 2.79 22.52 -21.66
N LYS A 104 2.66 21.45 -22.45
CA LYS A 104 3.70 20.97 -23.35
C LYS A 104 4.01 21.99 -24.45
N GLY A 105 5.25 22.03 -24.92
CA GLY A 105 5.71 22.96 -25.96
C GLY A 105 5.92 24.41 -25.50
N HIS A 106 5.64 24.75 -24.24
CA HIS A 106 5.81 26.10 -23.69
C HIS A 106 6.88 26.13 -22.60
N ARG A 107 7.73 27.17 -22.65
CA ARG A 107 8.82 27.37 -21.69
C ARG A 107 8.27 27.61 -20.27
N SER A 108 8.85 26.92 -19.29
CA SER A 108 8.49 27.12 -17.88
C SER A 108 8.98 28.47 -17.35
N GLY A 109 8.52 28.87 -16.18
CA GLY A 109 8.99 30.05 -15.45
C GLY A 109 9.59 29.70 -14.08
N ALA A 110 9.65 28.43 -13.71
CA ALA A 110 9.79 28.01 -12.33
C ALA A 110 11.19 27.53 -11.93
N ASN A 111 12.12 27.33 -12.88
CA ASN A 111 13.39 26.64 -12.64
C ASN A 111 14.55 27.54 -12.17
N GLY A 112 14.27 28.81 -11.87
CA GLY A 112 15.21 29.76 -11.27
C GLY A 112 15.75 30.82 -12.22
N ASP A 113 16.07 30.47 -13.47
CA ASP A 113 16.52 31.42 -14.49
C ASP A 113 16.07 31.04 -15.90
N GLN A 114 16.34 31.92 -16.87
CA GLN A 114 15.89 31.77 -18.27
C GLN A 114 16.48 30.53 -18.96
N GLN A 115 17.73 30.14 -18.67
CA GLN A 115 18.35 28.98 -19.29
C GLN A 115 17.80 27.70 -18.68
N LEU A 116 17.66 27.62 -17.36
CA LEU A 116 17.07 26.48 -16.67
C LEU A 116 15.59 26.29 -17.04
N ASN A 117 14.88 27.39 -17.33
CA ASN A 117 13.51 27.36 -17.83
C ASN A 117 13.41 26.83 -19.28
N ALA A 118 14.41 27.11 -20.12
CA ALA A 118 14.49 26.61 -21.49
C ALA A 118 14.99 25.15 -21.57
N ASP A 119 15.80 24.72 -20.60
CA ASP A 119 16.36 23.37 -20.55
C ASP A 119 15.37 22.34 -20.01
N HIS A 120 14.41 22.72 -19.15
CA HIS A 120 13.49 21.76 -18.51
C HIS A 120 12.06 22.28 -18.41
N TYR A 121 11.10 21.38 -18.63
CA TYR A 121 9.73 21.58 -18.14
C TYR A 121 9.71 21.60 -16.61
N ALA A 122 8.68 22.21 -16.01
CA ALA A 122 8.51 22.24 -14.56
C ALA A 122 7.21 21.53 -14.15
N VAL A 123 7.33 20.50 -13.31
CA VAL A 123 6.19 19.73 -12.77
C VAL A 123 6.03 20.06 -11.29
N LEU A 124 4.92 20.69 -10.93
CA LEU A 124 4.57 21.05 -9.56
C LEU A 124 3.81 19.92 -8.87
N ALA A 125 4.36 19.32 -7.83
CA ALA A 125 3.58 18.46 -6.94
C ALA A 125 2.84 19.32 -5.90
N PHE A 126 1.56 19.04 -5.64
CA PHE A 126 0.81 19.63 -4.53
C PHE A 126 1.29 19.03 -3.20
N LEU A 127 2.44 19.55 -2.77
CA LEU A 127 3.16 19.26 -1.55
C LEU A 127 3.81 20.56 -1.08
N ALA A 128 4.26 20.62 0.16
CA ALA A 128 4.95 21.79 0.69
C ALA A 128 6.07 21.41 1.65
N LYS A 129 6.77 22.42 2.17
CA LYS A 129 7.79 22.28 3.22
C LYS A 129 7.17 21.84 4.55
N PHE A 130 5.97 22.30 4.87
CA PHE A 130 5.22 21.96 6.07
C PHE A 130 3.80 21.49 5.73
N GLY A 131 3.24 20.65 6.59
CA GLY A 131 1.97 19.96 6.34
C GLY A 131 2.20 18.69 5.51
N VAL A 132 1.54 18.56 4.36
CA VAL A 132 1.73 17.43 3.46
C VAL A 132 3.06 17.58 2.72
N THR A 133 4.01 16.74 3.12
CA THR A 133 5.41 16.75 2.66
C THR A 133 5.80 15.47 1.93
N GLN A 134 4.99 14.42 2.08
CA GLN A 134 5.23 13.08 1.56
C GLN A 134 4.30 12.83 0.37
N PRO A 135 4.82 12.48 -0.81
CA PRO A 135 3.98 12.16 -1.96
C PRO A 135 3.24 10.84 -1.73
N SER A 136 1.95 10.81 -2.07
CA SER A 136 1.17 9.57 -2.13
C SER A 136 1.58 8.72 -3.33
N VAL A 137 1.21 7.44 -3.35
CA VAL A 137 1.44 6.55 -4.51
C VAL A 137 0.73 7.07 -5.76
N SER A 138 -0.49 7.58 -5.59
CA SER A 138 -1.27 8.17 -6.69
C SER A 138 -0.59 9.41 -7.26
N GLN A 139 -0.02 10.28 -6.42
CA GLN A 139 0.75 11.44 -6.86
C GLN A 139 2.05 11.05 -7.57
N ILE A 140 2.77 10.03 -7.08
CA ILE A 140 3.95 9.50 -7.77
C ILE A 140 3.56 9.00 -9.17
N THR A 141 2.46 8.26 -9.28
CA THR A 141 1.93 7.77 -10.57
C THR A 141 1.59 8.95 -11.48
N GLY A 142 0.91 9.98 -10.96
CA GLY A 142 0.58 11.20 -11.71
C GLY A 142 1.84 11.97 -12.16
N ILE A 143 2.90 12.03 -11.34
CA ILE A 143 4.18 12.64 -11.73
C ILE A 143 4.84 11.84 -12.85
N GLN A 144 4.88 10.51 -12.74
CA GLN A 144 5.38 9.65 -13.82
C GLN A 144 4.58 9.84 -15.11
N ASP A 145 3.25 10.00 -15.03
CA ASP A 145 2.41 10.22 -16.20
C ASP A 145 2.60 11.62 -16.80
N ALA A 146 2.80 12.64 -15.97
CA ALA A 146 3.19 13.98 -16.42
C ALA A 146 4.54 13.95 -17.17
N ILE A 147 5.51 13.17 -16.68
CA ILE A 147 6.81 12.97 -17.35
C ILE A 147 6.62 12.21 -18.67
N ALA A 148 5.82 11.15 -18.68
CA ALA A 148 5.51 10.40 -19.90
C ALA A 148 4.85 11.30 -20.95
N TYR A 149 3.88 12.13 -20.55
CA TYR A 149 3.21 13.11 -21.40
C TYR A 149 4.18 14.12 -22.01
N LEU A 150 5.13 14.63 -21.22
CA LEU A 150 6.15 15.57 -21.70
C LEU A 150 7.20 14.89 -22.59
N ARG A 151 7.61 13.65 -22.29
CA ARG A 151 8.51 12.87 -23.14
C ARG A 151 7.90 12.61 -24.52
N ARG A 152 6.61 12.27 -24.57
CA ARG A 152 5.86 12.16 -25.84
C ARG A 152 5.79 13.48 -26.61
N ALA A 153 5.95 14.60 -25.93
CA ALA A 153 6.02 15.93 -26.55
C ALA A 153 7.45 16.37 -26.93
N GLY A 154 8.45 15.49 -26.77
CA GLY A 154 9.85 15.76 -27.15
C GLY A 154 10.77 16.13 -25.99
N ALA A 155 10.32 16.05 -24.73
CA ALA A 155 11.22 16.22 -23.59
C ALA A 155 12.24 15.06 -23.52
N GLY A 156 13.49 15.39 -23.20
CA GLY A 156 14.54 14.42 -22.93
C GLY A 156 14.33 13.66 -21.61
N HIS A 157 15.33 12.88 -21.23
CA HIS A 157 15.23 11.92 -20.12
C HIS A 157 15.67 12.47 -18.76
N GLU A 158 16.19 13.69 -18.67
CA GLU A 158 16.62 14.23 -17.38
C GLU A 158 15.43 14.43 -16.43
N ILE A 159 15.52 13.87 -15.22
CA ILE A 159 14.60 14.13 -14.13
C ILE A 159 15.41 14.74 -13.00
N LYS A 160 15.12 16.00 -12.68
CA LYS A 160 15.86 16.80 -11.71
C LYS A 160 14.91 17.42 -10.68
N GLY A 161 15.44 17.81 -9.53
CA GLY A 161 14.75 18.72 -8.61
C GLY A 161 15.00 20.17 -8.99
N HIS A 162 14.15 21.09 -8.54
CA HIS A 162 14.44 22.53 -8.68
C HIS A 162 15.83 22.89 -8.14
N ARG A 163 16.20 22.33 -6.99
CA ARG A 163 17.55 22.47 -6.38
C ARG A 163 18.72 22.04 -7.26
N ASP A 164 18.50 21.24 -8.30
CA ASP A 164 19.56 20.86 -9.23
C ASP A 164 19.79 21.99 -10.24
N GLY A 165 20.64 22.95 -9.87
CA GLY A 165 21.01 24.10 -10.70
C GLY A 165 20.49 25.44 -10.18
N TYR A 166 19.66 25.45 -9.13
CA TYR A 166 19.22 26.66 -8.47
C TYR A 166 19.33 26.52 -6.94
N ASN A 167 19.71 27.59 -6.23
CA ASN A 167 19.88 27.54 -4.78
C ASN A 167 18.53 27.61 -4.06
N THR A 168 17.90 26.45 -3.82
CA THR A 168 16.60 26.33 -3.17
C THR A 168 16.45 25.01 -2.42
N GLU A 169 15.55 24.97 -1.45
CA GLU A 169 15.14 23.72 -0.80
C GLU A 169 14.11 22.94 -1.64
N CYS A 170 13.47 23.54 -2.63
CA CYS A 170 12.52 22.86 -3.53
C CYS A 170 13.22 21.71 -4.28
N PRO A 171 12.63 20.48 -4.37
CA PRO A 171 11.25 20.09 -4.05
C PRO A 171 11.03 19.51 -2.64
N GLY A 172 11.91 19.79 -1.69
CA GLY A 172 11.89 19.15 -0.35
C GLY A 172 12.57 17.79 -0.34
N GLY A 173 12.80 17.24 0.85
CA GLY A 173 13.53 15.97 1.04
C GLY A 173 12.84 14.77 0.36
N PRO A 174 11.59 14.44 0.71
CA PRO A 174 10.92 13.24 0.21
C PRO A 174 10.78 13.17 -1.32
N LEU A 175 10.34 14.25 -1.97
CA LEU A 175 10.27 14.29 -3.43
C LEU A 175 11.65 14.21 -4.09
N TYR A 176 12.66 14.84 -3.49
CA TYR A 176 14.00 14.82 -4.04
C TYR A 176 14.65 13.44 -3.93
N GLU A 177 14.32 12.66 -2.90
CA GLU A 177 14.75 11.26 -2.81
C GLU A 177 14.24 10.44 -4.00
N LEU A 178 12.97 10.61 -4.38
CA LEU A 178 12.39 9.94 -5.56
C LEU A 178 13.00 10.39 -6.90
N VAL A 179 13.46 11.64 -6.97
CA VAL A 179 14.25 12.13 -8.11
C VAL A 179 15.59 11.38 -8.17
N ARG A 180 16.27 11.23 -7.04
CA ARG A 180 17.63 10.66 -6.97
C ARG A 180 17.66 9.15 -7.14
N ASP A 181 16.66 8.44 -6.65
CA ASP A 181 16.61 6.98 -6.72
C ASP A 181 15.98 6.46 -8.03
N GLY A 182 15.47 7.35 -8.88
CA GLY A 182 14.90 7.04 -10.18
C GLY A 182 13.43 6.64 -10.14
N THR A 183 12.76 6.66 -8.99
CA THR A 183 11.35 6.27 -8.85
C THR A 183 10.42 7.07 -9.75
N LEU A 184 10.74 8.33 -10.05
CA LEU A 184 9.90 9.18 -10.91
C LEU A 184 10.05 8.89 -12.41
N ASP A 185 10.99 8.04 -12.83
CA ASP A 185 11.11 7.67 -14.24
C ASP A 185 9.94 6.75 -14.64
N PRO A 186 9.09 7.13 -15.61
CA PRO A 186 8.01 6.28 -16.08
C PRO A 186 8.48 5.06 -16.86
N GLY A 187 9.78 4.88 -17.12
CA GLY A 187 10.33 3.76 -17.87
C GLY A 187 10.03 3.83 -19.37
N GLU A 188 10.08 2.68 -20.02
CA GLU A 188 9.69 2.52 -21.43
C GLU A 188 8.18 2.68 -21.57
N LEU A 189 7.75 3.60 -22.46
CA LEU A 189 6.33 3.95 -22.60
C LEU A 189 5.62 2.99 -23.54
N TRP A 190 4.50 2.42 -23.08
CA TRP A 190 3.60 1.68 -23.94
C TRP A 190 2.73 2.62 -24.77
N ASP A 191 2.70 2.39 -26.09
CA ASP A 191 2.00 3.23 -27.08
C ASP A 191 0.50 2.90 -27.25
N GLY A 192 -0.02 2.00 -26.44
CA GLY A 192 -1.41 1.57 -26.52
C GLY A 192 -1.60 0.36 -27.43
N GLY A 193 -2.64 -0.43 -27.15
CA GLY A 193 -2.97 -1.59 -27.95
C GLY A 193 -3.99 -2.49 -27.30
N SER A 194 -4.05 -3.75 -27.73
CA SER A 194 -4.94 -4.75 -27.14
C SER A 194 -4.18 -5.95 -26.61
N HIS A 195 -4.65 -6.50 -25.52
CA HIS A 195 -4.15 -7.72 -24.90
C HIS A 195 -5.27 -8.76 -24.83
N THR A 196 -4.98 -10.01 -25.17
CA THR A 196 -5.92 -11.13 -24.97
C THR A 196 -5.49 -11.90 -23.73
N VAL A 197 -6.37 -11.95 -22.73
CA VAL A 197 -6.12 -12.60 -21.44
C VAL A 197 -5.80 -14.08 -21.64
N GLN A 198 -4.67 -14.52 -21.10
CA GLN A 198 -4.21 -15.90 -21.07
C GLN A 198 -4.55 -16.57 -19.74
N ALA A 199 -4.45 -17.90 -19.71
CA ALA A 199 -4.65 -18.66 -18.48
C ALA A 199 -3.66 -18.25 -17.39
N GLY A 200 -4.17 -17.89 -16.21
CA GLY A 200 -3.37 -17.48 -15.06
C GLY A 200 -3.01 -15.99 -15.00
N GLU A 201 -3.34 -15.19 -16.02
CA GLU A 201 -3.12 -13.74 -15.98
C GLU A 201 -4.17 -13.04 -15.10
N ASN A 202 -3.73 -11.97 -14.42
CA ASN A 202 -4.58 -11.04 -13.68
C ASN A 202 -4.21 -9.59 -14.07
N LEU A 203 -5.01 -8.62 -13.63
CA LEU A 203 -4.79 -7.22 -13.98
C LEU A 203 -3.43 -6.67 -13.51
N ASP A 204 -2.91 -7.12 -12.37
CA ASP A 204 -1.60 -6.69 -11.86
C ASP A 204 -0.47 -7.14 -12.80
N GLY A 205 -0.49 -8.40 -13.26
CA GLY A 205 0.49 -8.93 -14.21
C GLY A 205 0.43 -8.22 -15.57
N ILE A 206 -0.78 -7.94 -16.07
CA ILE A 206 -0.98 -7.21 -17.32
C ILE A 206 -0.51 -5.75 -17.17
N SER A 207 -0.81 -5.10 -16.04
CA SER A 207 -0.37 -3.75 -15.70
C SER A 207 1.15 -3.62 -15.72
N LEU A 208 1.85 -4.58 -15.10
CA LEU A 208 3.31 -4.65 -15.10
C LEU A 208 3.88 -4.89 -16.51
N LYS A 209 3.31 -5.85 -17.25
CA LYS A 209 3.77 -6.22 -18.59
C LYS A 209 3.79 -5.04 -19.57
N TYR A 210 2.75 -4.22 -19.51
CA TYR A 210 2.61 -3.07 -20.41
C TYR A 210 3.08 -1.76 -19.78
N ASN A 211 3.56 -1.77 -18.52
CA ASN A 211 3.91 -0.55 -17.80
C ASN A 211 2.78 0.50 -17.83
N VAL A 212 1.55 0.05 -17.59
CA VAL A 212 0.33 0.88 -17.58
C VAL A 212 -0.40 0.62 -16.27
N PRO A 213 -0.66 1.64 -15.43
CA PRO A 213 -1.40 1.47 -14.18
C PRO A 213 -2.74 0.72 -14.35
N LYS A 214 -3.01 -0.25 -13.47
CA LYS A 214 -4.23 -1.09 -13.48
C LYS A 214 -5.52 -0.26 -13.64
N ARG A 215 -5.59 0.91 -13.01
CA ARG A 215 -6.73 1.83 -13.04
C ARG A 215 -7.10 2.27 -14.45
N TYR A 216 -6.11 2.44 -15.33
CA TYR A 216 -6.34 2.83 -16.72
C TYR A 216 -6.87 1.66 -17.55
N ILE A 217 -6.40 0.44 -17.29
CA ILE A 217 -6.93 -0.78 -17.94
C ILE A 217 -8.37 -1.02 -17.48
N ILE A 218 -8.66 -0.89 -16.19
CA ILE A 218 -10.01 -1.00 -15.63
C ILE A 218 -10.95 0.00 -16.30
N GLN A 219 -10.57 1.27 -16.31
CA GLN A 219 -11.42 2.34 -16.85
C GLN A 219 -11.62 2.21 -18.37
N ALA A 220 -10.55 1.95 -19.13
CA ALA A 220 -10.63 1.78 -20.59
C ALA A 220 -11.56 0.62 -20.99
N ASN A 221 -11.60 -0.44 -20.18
CA ASN A 221 -12.41 -1.63 -20.44
C ASN A 221 -13.72 -1.67 -19.66
N LYS A 222 -14.02 -0.66 -18.83
CA LYS A 222 -15.19 -0.60 -17.94
C LYS A 222 -15.35 -1.89 -17.12
N LEU A 223 -14.24 -2.38 -16.57
CA LEU A 223 -14.27 -3.58 -15.73
C LEU A 223 -14.97 -3.26 -14.41
N GLU A 224 -15.83 -4.15 -13.94
CA GLU A 224 -16.53 -4.04 -12.67
C GLU A 224 -15.87 -4.94 -11.62
N ALA A 225 -15.94 -4.55 -10.35
CA ALA A 225 -15.46 -5.37 -9.24
C ALA A 225 -16.18 -6.74 -9.25
N PRO A 226 -15.49 -7.87 -9.02
CA PRO A 226 -14.13 -8.02 -8.45
C PRO A 226 -12.97 -7.91 -9.47
N PHE A 227 -13.24 -7.42 -10.69
CA PHE A 227 -12.27 -7.26 -11.79
C PHE A 227 -11.65 -8.58 -12.29
N ASP A 228 -12.41 -9.66 -12.17
CA ASP A 228 -12.03 -10.96 -12.71
C ASP A 228 -11.83 -10.89 -14.22
N LEU A 229 -10.74 -11.51 -14.69
CA LEU A 229 -10.42 -11.59 -16.10
C LEU A 229 -10.80 -12.98 -16.64
N ILE A 230 -11.46 -13.00 -17.79
CA ILE A 230 -11.85 -14.24 -18.46
C ILE A 230 -10.79 -14.59 -19.50
N VAL A 231 -10.29 -15.83 -19.48
CA VAL A 231 -9.35 -16.30 -20.51
C VAL A 231 -9.98 -16.13 -21.91
N GLY A 232 -9.24 -15.47 -22.81
CA GLY A 232 -9.71 -15.10 -24.14
C GLY A 232 -10.40 -13.73 -24.22
N GLN A 233 -10.67 -13.08 -23.09
CA GLN A 233 -11.14 -11.69 -23.05
C GLN A 233 -10.11 -10.78 -23.70
N LYS A 234 -10.56 -9.89 -24.57
CA LYS A 234 -9.70 -8.87 -25.18
C LYS A 234 -9.81 -7.58 -24.35
N LEU A 235 -8.71 -7.16 -23.76
CA LEU A 235 -8.57 -5.91 -23.04
C LEU A 235 -7.90 -4.86 -23.93
N GLU A 236 -8.41 -3.65 -23.88
CA GLU A 236 -7.72 -2.45 -24.33
C GLU A 236 -6.69 -2.02 -23.27
N VAL A 237 -5.43 -1.86 -23.69
CA VAL A 237 -4.36 -1.41 -22.82
C VAL A 237 -3.96 0.00 -23.30
N PRO A 238 -4.35 1.06 -22.58
CA PRO A 238 -4.17 2.43 -23.06
C PRO A 238 -2.71 2.88 -23.08
N ALA A 239 -2.40 3.94 -23.84
CA ALA A 239 -1.05 4.49 -23.90
C ALA A 239 -0.76 5.36 -22.67
N ARG A 240 0.32 5.06 -21.95
CA ARG A 240 0.71 5.82 -20.75
C ARG A 240 1.10 7.26 -21.11
N GLY A 241 0.63 8.24 -20.34
CA GLY A 241 0.95 9.65 -20.56
C GLY A 241 0.17 10.28 -21.71
N VAL A 242 -0.99 9.71 -22.07
CA VAL A 242 -1.92 10.26 -23.06
C VAL A 242 -3.23 10.61 -22.33
N PRO A 243 -3.73 11.87 -22.39
CA PRO A 243 -4.94 12.28 -21.67
C PRO A 243 -6.17 11.43 -22.02
N LEU A 244 -6.87 10.93 -21.01
CA LEU A 244 -8.22 10.39 -21.15
C LEU A 244 -9.15 11.50 -21.67
N GLY A 245 -9.83 11.27 -22.80
CA GLY A 245 -10.80 12.24 -23.31
C GLY A 245 -12.00 12.37 -22.35
N GLU A 246 -12.42 13.64 -22.13
CA GLU A 246 -13.43 14.12 -21.17
C GLU A 246 -13.23 13.70 -19.69
N LYS A 247 -13.24 14.70 -18.79
CA LYS A 247 -13.33 14.56 -17.33
C LYS A 247 -14.19 13.35 -16.94
N PRO A 248 -13.65 12.37 -16.16
CA PRO A 248 -14.51 11.36 -15.55
C PRO A 248 -15.65 12.08 -14.82
N PRO A 249 -16.92 11.65 -14.96
CA PRO A 249 -18.01 12.30 -14.23
C PRO A 249 -17.61 12.38 -12.76
N GLY A 250 -17.74 13.57 -12.17
CA GLY A 250 -17.28 13.90 -10.82
C GLY A 250 -17.99 13.06 -9.75
N GLY A 251 -17.63 11.79 -9.70
CA GLY A 251 -17.96 10.82 -8.69
C GLY A 251 -17.04 11.02 -7.50
N ASP A 252 -17.64 10.90 -6.34
CA ASP A 252 -17.04 10.82 -5.03
C ASP A 252 -16.22 9.52 -4.91
N ASP A 253 -15.28 9.30 -5.83
CA ASP A 253 -14.50 8.06 -5.96
C ASP A 253 -13.30 8.09 -5.02
N GLY A 254 -13.58 8.33 -3.74
CA GLY A 254 -12.76 7.84 -2.63
C GLY A 254 -12.76 6.30 -2.53
N ASP A 255 -13.56 5.63 -3.37
CA ASP A 255 -13.62 4.17 -3.47
C ASP A 255 -12.72 3.65 -4.62
N ASP A 256 -11.39 3.73 -4.44
CA ASP A 256 -10.51 2.70 -5.02
C ASP A 256 -10.74 1.42 -4.22
N PRO A 257 -11.03 0.25 -4.84
CA PRO A 257 -11.11 -1.04 -4.13
C PRO A 257 -9.74 -1.54 -3.61
N GLY A 258 -8.82 -0.65 -3.26
CA GLY A 258 -7.51 -0.97 -2.72
C GLY A 258 -6.67 0.20 -2.20
N ASP A 259 -7.19 1.44 -2.15
CA ASP A 259 -6.44 2.60 -1.62
C ASP A 259 -6.92 2.92 -0.20
N GLY A 260 -6.31 2.25 0.79
CA GLY A 260 -6.25 2.81 2.14
C GLY A 260 -5.40 4.08 2.12
N GLY A 261 -5.96 5.19 1.63
CA GLY A 261 -5.31 6.49 1.52
C GLY A 261 -4.59 6.84 2.83
N ASP A 262 -3.30 7.16 2.72
CA ASP A 262 -2.34 7.50 3.80
C ASP A 262 -2.23 6.53 5.01
N LYS A 263 -3.08 5.50 5.09
CA LYS A 263 -3.13 4.53 6.19
C LYS A 263 -2.07 3.44 5.94
N LEU A 264 -1.26 3.14 6.96
CA LEU A 264 -0.23 2.08 6.89
C LEU A 264 -0.74 0.81 7.58
N THR A 265 -0.44 -0.35 7.01
CA THR A 265 -0.59 -1.65 7.68
C THR A 265 0.33 -1.69 8.90
N PRO A 266 -0.20 -1.79 10.14
CA PRO A 266 0.62 -2.02 11.32
C PRO A 266 1.42 -3.30 11.19
N PHE A 267 2.50 -3.46 11.96
CA PHE A 267 3.30 -4.68 11.88
C PHE A 267 2.48 -5.91 12.34
N PRO A 268 2.30 -6.95 11.49
CA PRO A 268 1.53 -8.14 11.85
C PRO A 268 2.18 -8.98 12.97
N GLY A 269 3.50 -8.87 13.13
CA GLY A 269 4.33 -9.70 14.01
C GLY A 269 5.19 -10.69 13.23
N ALA A 270 6.41 -10.96 13.69
CA ALA A 270 7.38 -11.79 12.97
C ALA A 270 6.88 -13.24 12.78
N GLU A 271 6.20 -13.79 13.79
CA GLU A 271 5.65 -15.15 13.74
C GLU A 271 4.55 -15.31 12.68
N TRP A 272 3.83 -14.23 12.37
CA TRP A 272 2.84 -14.25 11.29
C TRP A 272 3.51 -14.52 9.94
N PHE A 273 4.65 -13.89 9.63
CA PHE A 273 5.41 -14.17 8.41
C PHE A 273 5.99 -15.59 8.39
N LYS A 274 6.50 -16.07 9.53
CA LYS A 274 7.04 -17.44 9.65
C LYS A 274 5.99 -18.53 9.40
N SER A 275 4.71 -18.22 9.60
CA SER A 275 3.61 -19.11 9.26
C SER A 275 3.35 -19.26 7.75
N LYS A 276 4.07 -18.49 6.91
CA LYS A 276 3.94 -18.42 5.45
C LYS A 276 2.51 -18.09 4.98
N PRO A 277 1.98 -16.92 5.37
CA PRO A 277 0.57 -16.57 5.17
C PRO A 277 0.25 -16.35 3.69
N ASN A 278 -1.03 -16.55 3.34
CA ASN A 278 -1.62 -16.09 2.09
C ASN A 278 -2.53 -14.89 2.38
N SER A 279 -2.09 -13.67 2.07
CA SER A 279 -2.77 -12.44 2.48
C SER A 279 -2.46 -11.25 1.56
N PRO A 280 -3.42 -10.33 1.35
CA PRO A 280 -3.17 -9.06 0.66
C PRO A 280 -2.04 -8.22 1.28
N ILE A 281 -1.78 -8.38 2.59
CA ILE A 281 -0.65 -7.72 3.28
C ILE A 281 0.69 -8.14 2.66
N ILE A 282 0.84 -9.41 2.25
CA ILE A 282 2.07 -9.88 1.59
C ILE A 282 2.24 -9.23 0.23
N THR A 283 1.17 -9.17 -0.56
CA THR A 283 1.17 -8.47 -1.84
C THR A 283 1.54 -6.99 -1.66
N ALA A 284 0.95 -6.31 -0.67
CA ALA A 284 1.21 -4.90 -0.40
C ALA A 284 2.66 -4.66 0.07
N MET A 285 3.17 -5.50 0.97
CA MET A 285 4.56 -5.48 1.40
C MET A 285 5.51 -5.73 0.23
N GLY A 286 5.24 -6.76 -0.58
CA GLY A 286 6.04 -7.10 -1.75
C GLY A 286 6.07 -5.96 -2.78
N LYS A 287 4.94 -5.28 -3.01
CA LYS A 287 4.87 -4.08 -3.86
C LYS A 287 5.75 -2.95 -3.32
N ARG A 288 5.81 -2.75 -1.99
CA ARG A 288 6.74 -1.79 -1.36
C ARG A 288 8.20 -2.22 -1.51
N LEU A 289 8.52 -3.50 -1.35
CA LEU A 289 9.87 -4.03 -1.55
C LEU A 289 10.37 -3.78 -2.97
N VAL A 290 9.51 -3.98 -3.98
CA VAL A 290 9.80 -3.61 -5.38
C VAL A 290 10.06 -2.11 -5.50
N ALA A 291 9.16 -1.28 -4.94
CA ALA A 291 9.27 0.17 -5.02
C ALA A 291 10.56 0.73 -4.37
N VAL A 292 11.06 0.11 -3.30
CA VAL A 292 12.32 0.51 -2.67
C VAL A 292 13.56 -0.14 -3.33
N GLY A 293 13.40 -0.77 -4.50
CA GLY A 293 14.49 -1.37 -5.27
C GLY A 293 14.98 -2.73 -4.75
N CYS A 294 14.21 -3.36 -3.85
CA CYS A 294 14.49 -4.68 -3.30
C CYS A 294 13.60 -5.74 -3.93
N ASN A 295 13.72 -5.88 -5.25
CA ASN A 295 12.93 -6.82 -6.05
C ASN A 295 13.71 -8.12 -6.29
N LYS A 296 13.25 -9.25 -5.74
CA LYS A 296 13.72 -10.61 -6.11
C LYS A 296 12.66 -11.41 -6.88
N TYR A 297 11.51 -10.81 -7.19
CA TYR A 297 10.39 -11.48 -7.84
C TYR A 297 10.65 -11.71 -9.33
N GLY A 298 10.27 -12.89 -9.83
CA GLY A 298 10.30 -13.20 -11.26
C GLY A 298 9.06 -12.68 -12.00
N GLU A 299 7.88 -12.85 -11.41
CA GLU A 299 6.58 -12.46 -12.00
C GLU A 299 5.87 -11.35 -11.19
N GLY A 300 6.51 -10.88 -10.11
CA GLY A 300 5.97 -9.90 -9.16
C GLY A 300 5.53 -10.50 -7.82
N PRO A 301 5.27 -9.65 -6.82
CA PRO A 301 4.81 -10.08 -5.50
C PRO A 301 3.36 -10.57 -5.54
N GLY A 302 3.11 -11.74 -4.96
CA GLY A 302 1.77 -12.32 -4.80
C GLY A 302 1.33 -12.37 -3.32
N PRO A 303 0.11 -12.84 -3.03
CA PRO A 303 -0.41 -12.85 -1.67
C PRO A 303 0.17 -13.97 -0.80
N GLN A 304 0.73 -15.02 -1.41
CA GLN A 304 1.37 -16.13 -0.71
C GLN A 304 2.82 -15.78 -0.36
N TRP A 305 3.15 -15.74 0.94
CA TRP A 305 4.52 -15.61 1.38
C TRP A 305 5.38 -16.76 0.87
N SER A 306 6.54 -16.41 0.33
CA SER A 306 7.52 -17.30 -0.26
C SER A 306 8.94 -16.92 0.15
N ASP A 307 9.91 -17.77 -0.22
CA ASP A 307 11.33 -17.49 0.02
C ASP A 307 11.81 -16.26 -0.79
N VAL A 308 11.08 -15.89 -1.84
CA VAL A 308 11.35 -14.70 -2.66
C VAL A 308 10.99 -13.41 -1.91
N ASP A 309 9.90 -13.43 -1.15
CA ASP A 309 9.52 -12.33 -0.25
C ASP A 309 10.58 -12.14 0.82
N GLN A 310 11.02 -13.24 1.45
CA GLN A 310 12.08 -13.21 2.46
C GLN A 310 13.39 -12.65 1.90
N ALA A 311 13.81 -13.08 0.70
CA ALA A 311 15.01 -12.57 0.05
C ALA A 311 14.89 -11.08 -0.35
N SER A 312 13.71 -10.66 -0.78
CA SER A 312 13.40 -9.25 -1.08
C SER A 312 13.44 -8.41 0.19
N TYR A 313 12.90 -8.91 1.30
CA TYR A 313 12.90 -8.22 2.58
C TYR A 313 14.29 -8.16 3.21
N LYS A 314 15.13 -9.18 2.99
CA LYS A 314 16.54 -9.16 3.41
C LYS A 314 17.30 -8.02 2.74
N CYS A 315 17.12 -7.82 1.43
CA CYS A 315 17.68 -6.66 0.73
C CYS A 315 17.23 -5.35 1.39
N TRP A 316 15.96 -5.27 1.82
CA TRP A 316 15.44 -4.08 2.47
C TRP A 316 16.09 -3.82 3.84
N GLN A 317 16.27 -4.85 4.66
CA GLN A 317 17.03 -4.74 5.91
C GLN A 317 18.48 -4.31 5.66
N GLU A 318 19.16 -4.88 4.66
CA GLU A 318 20.52 -4.48 4.28
C GLU A 318 20.56 -3.00 3.85
N LYS A 319 19.55 -2.52 3.12
CA LYS A 319 19.42 -1.11 2.71
C LYS A 319 19.20 -0.17 3.90
N LEU A 320 18.57 -0.65 4.97
CA LEU A 320 18.44 0.05 6.25
C LEU A 320 19.72 -0.02 7.11
N GLY A 321 20.76 -0.72 6.67
CA GLY A 321 22.04 -0.84 7.38
C GLY A 321 22.16 -2.04 8.33
N TYR A 322 21.20 -2.96 8.31
CA TYR A 322 21.28 -4.20 9.08
C TYR A 322 22.34 -5.12 8.47
N THR A 323 23.02 -5.92 9.30
CA THR A 323 24.09 -6.84 8.84
C THR A 323 24.04 -8.17 9.58
N GLY A 324 24.63 -9.21 8.98
CA GLY A 324 24.74 -10.52 9.63
C GLY A 324 23.38 -11.13 9.97
N ALA A 325 23.20 -11.54 11.22
CA ALA A 325 21.95 -12.15 11.71
C ALA A 325 20.78 -11.16 11.78
N ASP A 326 21.05 -9.85 11.78
CA ASP A 326 20.00 -8.83 11.85
C ASP A 326 19.38 -8.54 10.46
N ALA A 327 20.00 -9.03 9.38
CA ALA A 327 19.49 -9.00 8.01
C ALA A 327 19.08 -10.41 7.55
N ASP A 328 18.11 -11.01 8.24
CA ASP A 328 17.65 -12.39 8.07
C ASP A 328 16.49 -12.56 7.07
N GLY A 329 15.95 -11.45 6.57
CA GLY A 329 14.79 -11.39 5.69
C GLY A 329 13.45 -11.57 6.39
N TRP A 330 13.43 -11.71 7.72
CA TRP A 330 12.19 -11.76 8.48
C TRP A 330 11.74 -10.35 8.86
N PRO A 331 10.49 -9.97 8.55
CA PRO A 331 10.00 -8.66 8.95
C PRO A 331 10.03 -8.47 10.47
N GLY A 332 10.54 -7.32 10.89
CA GLY A 332 10.53 -6.84 12.28
C GLY A 332 9.91 -5.45 12.33
N GLN A 333 9.41 -5.04 13.50
CA GLN A 333 8.68 -3.78 13.68
C GLN A 333 9.38 -2.57 13.04
N THR A 334 10.65 -2.33 13.38
CA THR A 334 11.41 -1.17 12.87
C THR A 334 11.60 -1.19 11.36
N SER A 335 11.94 -2.35 10.78
CA SER A 335 12.11 -2.47 9.32
C SER A 335 10.77 -2.42 8.60
N TRP A 336 9.68 -2.88 9.22
CA TRP A 336 8.32 -2.84 8.70
C TRP A 336 7.77 -1.41 8.64
N ASP A 337 7.90 -0.66 9.75
CA ASP A 337 7.47 0.73 9.84
C ASP A 337 8.20 1.59 8.80
N SER A 338 9.48 1.30 8.59
CA SER A 338 10.31 1.96 7.57
C SER A 338 9.86 1.62 6.14
N LEU A 339 9.32 0.42 5.90
CA LEU A 339 8.87 -0.01 4.57
C LEU A 339 7.58 0.69 4.12
N ARG A 340 6.77 1.14 5.10
CA ARG A 340 5.50 1.86 4.90
C ARG A 340 4.54 1.09 4.01
N VAL A 341 4.16 -0.11 4.44
CA VAL A 341 3.19 -0.98 3.75
C VAL A 341 1.79 -0.33 3.81
N PRO A 342 1.11 -0.08 2.69
CA PRO A 342 -0.24 0.49 2.68
C PRO A 342 -1.24 -0.39 3.42
N TRP A 343 -2.24 0.22 4.06
CA TRP A 343 -3.32 -0.49 4.74
C TRP A 343 -4.19 -1.25 3.73
N THR A 344 -4.40 -2.55 3.98
CA THR A 344 -5.15 -3.43 3.07
C THR A 344 -6.58 -3.72 3.50
N GLY A 345 -7.09 -3.10 4.58
CA GLY A 345 -8.40 -3.46 5.16
C GLY A 345 -8.37 -4.73 6.01
N ASP A 346 -7.54 -5.70 5.61
CA ASP A 346 -7.27 -6.94 6.34
C ASP A 346 -6.14 -6.75 7.38
N PHE A 347 -6.37 -7.20 8.61
CA PHE A 347 -5.35 -7.33 9.64
C PHE A 347 -5.49 -8.69 10.33
N PRO A 348 -4.42 -9.48 10.49
CA PRO A 348 -4.54 -10.75 11.17
C PRO A 348 -4.98 -10.52 12.61
N ALA A 349 -6.00 -11.26 13.04
CA ALA A 349 -6.36 -11.33 14.44
C ALA A 349 -5.10 -11.67 15.25
N PRO A 350 -4.85 -10.98 16.38
CA PRO A 350 -3.69 -11.28 17.20
C PRO A 350 -3.79 -12.72 17.70
N ASP A 351 -2.65 -13.39 17.96
CA ASP A 351 -2.63 -14.77 18.47
C ASP A 351 -3.64 -14.89 19.63
N PRO A 352 -4.75 -15.63 19.44
CA PRO A 352 -5.81 -15.66 20.42
C PRO A 352 -5.32 -16.31 21.71
N ILE A 353 -4.20 -17.05 21.73
CA ILE A 353 -3.64 -17.59 22.97
C ILE A 353 -3.07 -16.47 23.86
N LEU A 354 -2.43 -15.47 23.25
CA LEU A 354 -1.69 -14.43 23.95
C LEU A 354 -2.52 -13.17 24.19
N TYR A 355 -3.44 -12.90 23.26
CA TYR A 355 -4.21 -11.65 23.23
C TYR A 355 -5.70 -11.91 23.21
N GLU A 356 -6.44 -11.02 23.85
CA GLU A 356 -7.89 -11.10 23.91
C GLU A 356 -8.48 -10.92 22.50
N PRO A 357 -9.31 -11.85 22.01
CA PRO A 357 -10.06 -11.65 20.78
C PRO A 357 -10.94 -10.40 20.87
N PHE A 358 -11.20 -9.74 19.75
CA PHE A 358 -12.10 -8.58 19.76
C PHE A 358 -13.50 -8.99 20.22
N PRO A 359 -14.01 -8.47 21.35
CA PRO A 359 -15.32 -8.86 21.89
C PRO A 359 -16.51 -8.36 21.05
N GLY A 360 -16.27 -7.47 20.09
CA GLY A 360 -17.28 -6.78 19.30
C GLY A 360 -17.52 -5.35 19.78
N ALA A 361 -17.92 -4.45 18.88
CA ALA A 361 -18.15 -3.04 19.22
C ALA A 361 -19.33 -2.88 20.20
N ASP A 362 -20.37 -3.70 20.06
CA ASP A 362 -21.56 -3.66 20.92
C ASP A 362 -21.26 -4.04 22.37
N TYR A 363 -20.19 -4.82 22.61
CA TYR A 363 -19.73 -5.12 23.97
C TYR A 363 -19.31 -3.83 24.68
N PHE A 364 -18.52 -2.98 24.03
CA PHE A 364 -18.05 -1.73 24.63
C PHE A 364 -19.13 -0.66 24.71
N LYS A 365 -20.03 -0.59 23.72
CA LYS A 365 -21.18 0.34 23.74
C LYS A 365 -22.14 0.09 24.92
N GLN A 366 -22.12 -1.10 25.51
CA GLN A 366 -22.84 -1.41 26.75
C GLN A 366 -22.14 -0.90 28.02
N GLN A 367 -20.96 -0.29 27.88
CA GLN A 367 -20.12 0.25 28.95
C GLN A 367 -19.89 -0.77 30.09
N PRO A 368 -19.25 -1.91 29.78
CA PRO A 368 -19.17 -3.03 30.71
C PRO A 368 -18.17 -2.78 31.84
N SER A 369 -18.33 -3.52 32.94
CA SER A 369 -17.28 -3.70 33.95
C SER A 369 -16.69 -5.11 33.83
N SER A 370 -15.40 -5.23 33.50
CA SER A 370 -14.76 -6.52 33.27
C SER A 370 -13.23 -6.50 33.34
N TRP A 371 -12.62 -7.68 33.46
CA TRP A 371 -11.16 -7.84 33.33
C TRP A 371 -10.64 -7.52 31.91
N ILE A 372 -11.49 -7.66 30.88
CA ILE A 372 -11.13 -7.27 29.50
C ILE A 372 -10.92 -5.75 29.44
N VAL A 373 -11.80 -4.97 30.07
CA VAL A 373 -11.67 -3.52 30.18
C VAL A 373 -10.45 -3.15 31.04
N ASN A 374 -10.21 -3.87 32.13
CA ASN A 374 -9.03 -3.65 32.97
C ASN A 374 -7.72 -3.77 32.19
N GLU A 375 -7.51 -4.90 31.49
CA GLU A 375 -6.27 -5.13 30.73
C GLU A 375 -6.15 -4.19 29.53
N MET A 376 -7.25 -3.85 28.89
CA MET A 376 -7.27 -2.84 27.83
C MET A 376 -6.81 -1.48 28.40
N SER A 377 -7.35 -1.05 29.53
CA SER A 377 -7.00 0.22 30.19
C SER A 377 -5.53 0.26 30.62
N LEU A 378 -5.02 -0.83 31.21
CA LEU A 378 -3.58 -0.96 31.51
C LEU A 378 -2.73 -0.88 30.25
N ARG A 379 -3.19 -1.47 29.15
CA ARG A 379 -2.48 -1.43 27.88
C ARG A 379 -2.49 -0.03 27.24
N LEU A 380 -3.60 0.71 27.35
CA LEU A 380 -3.70 2.11 26.93
C LEU A 380 -2.68 2.99 27.66
N VAL A 381 -2.54 2.81 28.98
CA VAL A 381 -1.49 3.48 29.77
C VAL A 381 -0.10 3.09 29.25
N ALA A 382 0.16 1.80 29.03
CA ALA A 382 1.45 1.30 28.56
C ALA A 382 1.87 1.83 27.18
N VAL A 383 0.90 2.09 26.29
CA VAL A 383 1.17 2.72 24.98
C VAL A 383 1.19 4.25 25.06
N GLY A 384 1.16 4.83 26.26
CA GLY A 384 1.25 6.27 26.50
C GLY A 384 -0.02 7.04 26.12
N CYS A 385 -1.18 6.41 26.33
CA CYS A 385 -2.50 7.00 26.21
C CYS A 385 -3.24 6.96 27.55
N ASP A 386 -2.58 7.48 28.59
CA ASP A 386 -3.13 7.59 29.93
C ASP A 386 -3.96 8.89 30.05
N ARG A 387 -5.29 8.76 29.90
CA ARG A 387 -6.24 9.87 30.15
C ARG A 387 -7.08 9.63 31.41
N PHE A 388 -6.71 8.66 32.23
CA PHE A 388 -7.47 8.30 33.42
C PHE A 388 -7.28 9.31 34.55
N SER A 389 -8.36 9.92 35.02
CA SER A 389 -8.35 10.86 36.14
C SER A 389 -8.14 10.15 37.49
N THR A 390 -8.61 8.91 37.62
CA THR A 390 -8.51 8.08 38.83
C THR A 390 -7.62 6.84 38.67
N GLY A 391 -6.99 6.70 37.49
CA GLY A 391 -6.20 5.53 37.09
C GLY A 391 -7.00 4.47 36.32
N PRO A 392 -6.33 3.54 35.62
CA PRO A 392 -7.00 2.49 34.85
C PRO A 392 -7.73 1.50 35.77
N GLY A 393 -8.85 0.97 35.31
CA GLY A 393 -9.65 -0.01 36.06
C GLY A 393 -10.59 -0.84 35.19
N PRO A 394 -11.37 -1.75 35.80
CA PRO A 394 -12.24 -2.68 35.09
C PRO A 394 -13.54 -2.04 34.57
N GLU A 395 -13.90 -0.83 35.01
CA GLU A 395 -15.14 -0.16 34.63
C GLU A 395 -14.91 0.70 33.39
N TRP A 396 -15.78 0.56 32.39
CA TRP A 396 -15.82 1.50 31.26
C TRP A 396 -16.38 2.85 31.74
N VAL A 397 -15.56 3.89 31.65
CA VAL A 397 -15.90 5.27 31.99
C VAL A 397 -15.49 6.22 30.86
N ASP A 398 -15.91 7.48 30.91
CA ASP A 398 -15.57 8.48 29.88
C ASP A 398 -14.05 8.57 29.62
N ASP A 399 -13.24 8.55 30.69
CA ASP A 399 -11.77 8.52 30.59
C ASP A 399 -11.22 7.31 29.81
N THR A 400 -11.94 6.19 29.82
CA THR A 400 -11.59 4.98 29.05
C THR A 400 -11.75 5.25 27.57
N GLN A 401 -12.86 5.87 27.19
CA GLN A 401 -13.15 6.27 25.82
C GLN A 401 -12.13 7.31 25.33
N GLU A 402 -11.80 8.32 26.15
CA GLU A 402 -10.76 9.31 25.81
C GLU A 402 -9.36 8.69 25.66
N SER A 403 -9.00 7.78 26.55
CA SER A 403 -7.75 7.02 26.48
C SER A 403 -7.69 6.18 25.20
N TYR A 404 -8.82 5.58 24.80
CA TYR A 404 -8.89 4.80 23.58
C TYR A 404 -8.89 5.68 22.32
N ALA A 405 -9.51 6.86 22.36
CA ALA A 405 -9.45 7.85 21.28
C ALA A 405 -8.01 8.32 21.04
N CYS A 406 -7.22 8.51 22.11
CA CYS A 406 -5.78 8.74 22.02
C CYS A 406 -5.09 7.57 21.29
N TRP A 407 -5.44 6.33 21.60
CA TRP A 407 -4.85 5.16 20.96
C TRP A 407 -5.19 5.08 19.47
N GLN A 408 -6.45 5.28 19.10
CA GLN A 408 -6.86 5.41 17.71
C GLN A 408 -6.11 6.54 17.00
N THR A 409 -5.92 7.70 17.66
CA THR A 409 -5.12 8.80 17.11
C THR A 409 -3.67 8.39 16.86
N LYS A 410 -3.06 7.60 17.77
CA LYS A 410 -1.70 7.05 17.57
C LYS A 410 -1.63 6.06 16.41
N LEU A 411 -2.74 5.39 16.08
CA LEU A 411 -2.87 4.56 14.90
C LEU A 411 -3.19 5.36 13.62
N GLY A 412 -3.32 6.68 13.70
CA GLY A 412 -3.59 7.56 12.56
C GLY A 412 -5.07 7.79 12.26
N TYR A 413 -5.99 7.43 13.17
CA TYR A 413 -7.40 7.74 13.05
C TYR A 413 -7.62 9.24 13.33
N THR A 414 -8.57 9.88 12.64
CA THR A 414 -8.86 11.32 12.76
C THR A 414 -10.35 11.60 12.72
N GLY A 415 -10.79 12.69 13.36
CA GLY A 415 -12.20 13.09 13.34
C GLY A 415 -13.11 12.03 13.97
N GLU A 416 -14.20 11.68 13.29
CA GLU A 416 -15.18 10.70 13.75
C GLU A 416 -14.62 9.26 13.83
N ASP A 417 -13.51 8.97 13.15
CA ASP A 417 -12.85 7.66 13.22
C ASP A 417 -12.10 7.47 14.56
N ALA A 418 -11.71 8.55 15.25
CA ALA A 418 -11.04 8.51 16.55
C ALA A 418 -12.04 8.72 17.71
N ASP A 419 -13.17 8.03 17.65
CA ASP A 419 -14.33 8.17 18.54
C ASP A 419 -14.16 7.59 19.96
N GLY A 420 -13.05 6.89 20.20
CA GLY A 420 -12.78 6.17 21.44
C GLY A 420 -13.52 4.85 21.59
N TRP A 421 -14.26 4.39 20.57
CA TRP A 421 -14.91 3.09 20.58
C TRP A 421 -14.01 2.02 19.95
N PRO A 422 -13.73 0.91 20.64
CA PRO A 422 -12.88 -0.13 20.08
C PRO A 422 -13.47 -0.75 18.82
N GLY A 423 -12.73 -0.69 17.72
CA GLY A 423 -12.96 -1.45 16.50
C GLY A 423 -12.02 -2.65 16.39
N ALA A 424 -12.32 -3.60 15.51
CA ALA A 424 -11.53 -4.83 15.37
C ALA A 424 -10.05 -4.56 15.06
N ALA A 425 -9.75 -3.58 14.21
CA ALA A 425 -8.40 -3.21 13.82
C ALA A 425 -7.63 -2.52 14.97
N SER A 426 -8.23 -1.49 15.60
CA SER A 426 -7.63 -0.79 16.73
C SER A 426 -7.43 -1.71 17.94
N TRP A 427 -8.35 -2.65 18.15
CA TRP A 427 -8.26 -3.68 19.19
C TRP A 427 -7.10 -4.64 18.95
N SER A 428 -7.02 -5.17 17.74
CA SER A 428 -5.96 -6.10 17.34
C SER A 428 -4.57 -5.47 17.47
N ALA A 429 -4.45 -4.19 17.11
CA ALA A 429 -3.22 -3.43 17.25
C ALA A 429 -2.86 -3.14 18.71
N LEU A 430 -3.84 -2.96 19.61
CA LEU A 430 -3.59 -2.66 21.02
C LEU A 430 -2.93 -3.83 21.74
N ARG A 431 -3.19 -5.07 21.27
CA ARG A 431 -2.64 -6.32 21.83
C ARG A 431 -2.96 -6.46 23.32
N VAL A 432 -4.25 -6.37 23.64
CA VAL A 432 -4.77 -6.54 25.00
C VAL A 432 -4.42 -7.96 25.49
N PRO A 433 -3.68 -8.13 26.60
CA PRO A 433 -3.38 -9.45 27.14
C PRO A 433 -4.65 -10.27 27.35
N ARG A 434 -4.60 -11.56 26.98
CA ARG A 434 -5.76 -12.44 27.13
C ARG A 434 -6.08 -12.65 28.61
N VAL A 435 -7.34 -12.43 28.97
CA VAL A 435 -7.90 -12.71 30.30
C VAL A 435 -9.09 -13.66 30.24
N THR A 436 -9.74 -13.78 29.08
CA THR A 436 -10.77 -14.78 28.86
C THR A 436 -10.13 -16.17 28.84
N PRO A 437 -10.60 -17.14 29.65
CA PRO A 437 -10.10 -18.50 29.62
C PRO A 437 -10.12 -19.09 28.20
N LEU A 438 -9.06 -19.83 27.83
CA LEU A 438 -8.96 -20.50 26.55
C LEU A 438 -9.93 -21.70 26.50
N PRO A 439 -10.79 -21.83 25.46
CA PRO A 439 -11.38 -23.12 25.15
C PRO A 439 -10.25 -24.01 24.63
N VAL A 440 -9.81 -24.95 25.48
CA VAL A 440 -8.74 -25.92 25.15
C VAL A 440 -9.33 -27.26 24.77
N GLU A 441 -8.63 -28.02 23.93
CA GLU A 441 -8.97 -29.42 23.70
C GLU A 441 -8.80 -30.22 24.99
N PRO A 442 -9.81 -30.99 25.43
CA PRO A 442 -9.59 -31.98 26.47
C PRO A 442 -8.57 -33.00 26.00
N PHE A 443 -7.78 -33.54 26.92
CA PHE A 443 -6.80 -34.57 26.58
C PHE A 443 -7.48 -35.76 25.87
N PRO A 444 -7.14 -36.06 24.60
CA PRO A 444 -7.82 -37.11 23.83
C PRO A 444 -7.59 -38.53 24.36
N GLY A 445 -6.58 -38.72 25.21
CA GLY A 445 -6.15 -40.01 25.73
C GLY A 445 -4.90 -40.52 25.00
N GLU A 446 -4.02 -41.18 25.75
CA GLU A 446 -2.74 -41.70 25.23
C GLU A 446 -2.93 -42.74 24.11
N SER A 447 -3.96 -43.59 24.23
CA SER A 447 -4.30 -44.59 23.22
C SER A 447 -4.70 -43.98 21.89
N TRP A 448 -5.27 -42.76 21.91
CA TRP A 448 -5.64 -42.04 20.70
C TRP A 448 -4.39 -41.66 19.91
N PHE A 449 -3.35 -41.11 20.53
CA PHE A 449 -2.08 -40.80 19.86
C PHE A 449 -1.39 -42.07 19.33
N LYS A 450 -1.40 -43.15 20.11
CA LYS A 450 -0.81 -44.44 19.71
C LYS A 450 -1.49 -45.07 18.48
N SER A 451 -2.72 -44.64 18.15
CA SER A 451 -3.41 -45.07 16.93
C SER A 451 -2.94 -44.34 15.66
N ALA A 452 -1.99 -43.41 15.77
CA ALA A 452 -1.50 -42.54 14.69
C ALA A 452 -2.65 -41.79 13.96
N PRO A 453 -3.42 -40.96 14.69
CA PRO A 453 -4.64 -40.35 14.17
C PRO A 453 -4.34 -39.33 13.07
N ASN A 454 -5.35 -39.10 12.23
CA ASN A 454 -5.40 -37.98 11.30
C ASN A 454 -6.49 -37.00 11.76
N SER A 455 -6.12 -35.89 12.39
CA SER A 455 -7.05 -34.97 13.04
C SER A 455 -6.50 -33.54 13.10
N PRO A 456 -7.36 -32.51 12.96
CA PRO A 456 -6.98 -31.11 13.21
C PRO A 456 -6.35 -30.88 14.59
N ILE A 457 -6.68 -31.70 15.59
CA ILE A 457 -6.08 -31.64 16.94
C ILE A 457 -4.56 -31.85 16.88
N ILE A 458 -4.07 -32.72 15.98
CA ILE A 458 -2.63 -32.94 15.78
C ILE A 458 -1.98 -31.69 15.22
N THR A 459 -2.61 -31.06 14.22
CA THR A 459 -2.12 -29.80 13.64
C THR A 459 -1.99 -28.71 14.71
N GLU A 460 -3.02 -28.50 15.54
CA GLU A 460 -3.01 -27.45 16.56
C GLU A 460 -2.05 -27.75 17.72
N MET A 461 -1.96 -29.02 18.14
CA MET A 461 -0.93 -29.46 19.09
C MET A 461 0.47 -29.21 18.52
N GLY A 462 0.71 -29.59 17.27
CA GLY A 462 1.99 -29.42 16.60
C GLY A 462 2.40 -27.95 16.49
N LYS A 463 1.47 -27.06 16.12
CA LYS A 463 1.69 -25.60 16.16
C LYS A 463 2.09 -25.13 17.55
N ARG A 464 1.43 -25.65 18.59
CA ARG A 464 1.73 -25.27 19.97
C ARG A 464 3.10 -25.74 20.43
N LEU A 465 3.52 -26.95 20.06
CA LEU A 465 4.87 -27.46 20.30
C LEU A 465 5.93 -26.55 19.65
N VAL A 466 5.70 -26.12 18.40
CA VAL A 466 6.58 -25.18 17.70
C VAL A 466 6.70 -23.87 18.49
N THR A 467 5.59 -23.30 19.00
CA THR A 467 5.64 -22.09 19.84
C THR A 467 6.41 -22.31 21.15
N GLN A 468 6.38 -23.52 21.70
CA GLN A 468 7.20 -23.88 22.85
C GLN A 468 8.66 -24.12 22.49
N GLY A 469 9.09 -23.88 21.25
CA GLY A 469 10.45 -24.09 20.78
C GLY A 469 10.81 -25.57 20.62
N CYS A 470 9.82 -26.42 20.38
CA CYS A 470 9.97 -27.84 20.12
C CYS A 470 9.47 -28.14 18.70
N ASN A 471 10.40 -28.15 17.74
CA ASN A 471 10.08 -28.20 16.31
C ASN A 471 10.96 -29.23 15.59
N GLU A 472 10.40 -30.42 15.35
CA GLU A 472 11.04 -31.50 14.60
C GLU A 472 10.39 -31.69 13.21
N TYR A 473 9.60 -30.71 12.74
CA TYR A 473 8.86 -30.80 11.49
C TYR A 473 9.71 -30.31 10.30
N ALA A 474 9.77 -31.09 9.22
CA ALA A 474 10.45 -30.69 7.98
C ALA A 474 9.66 -29.65 7.18
N SER A 475 8.32 -29.74 7.19
CA SER A 475 7.42 -28.88 6.40
C SER A 475 6.34 -28.20 7.25
N GLY A 476 6.48 -28.27 8.57
CA GLY A 476 5.48 -27.83 9.55
C GLY A 476 4.51 -28.95 9.98
N PRO A 477 3.73 -28.71 11.04
CA PRO A 477 2.78 -29.68 11.58
C PRO A 477 1.58 -29.86 10.65
N GLY A 478 1.17 -31.11 10.44
CA GLY A 478 0.00 -31.50 9.66
C GLY A 478 -1.00 -32.30 10.50
N PRO A 479 -2.15 -32.70 9.94
CA PRO A 479 -3.20 -33.38 10.70
C PRO A 479 -2.86 -34.85 10.99
N GLN A 480 -1.94 -35.46 10.24
CA GLN A 480 -1.49 -36.82 10.44
C GLN A 480 -0.42 -36.87 11.54
N TRP A 481 -0.62 -37.68 12.58
CA TRP A 481 0.40 -37.97 13.59
C TRP A 481 1.58 -38.71 12.97
N THR A 482 2.80 -38.24 13.25
CA THR A 482 4.07 -38.74 12.75
C THR A 482 5.15 -38.79 13.84
N ASP A 483 6.33 -39.34 13.50
CA ASP A 483 7.49 -39.30 14.39
C ASP A 483 7.96 -37.86 14.68
N ALA A 484 7.70 -36.89 13.80
CA ALA A 484 8.01 -35.48 14.04
C ALA A 484 7.17 -34.91 15.21
N ASP A 485 5.90 -35.28 15.29
CA ASP A 485 5.02 -34.90 16.42
C ASP A 485 5.53 -35.51 17.72
N ARG A 486 5.85 -36.81 17.70
CA ARG A 486 6.37 -37.53 18.87
C ARG A 486 7.69 -36.95 19.36
N ASN A 487 8.61 -36.63 18.46
CA ASN A 487 9.90 -36.05 18.83
C ASN A 487 9.76 -34.60 19.33
N SER A 488 8.89 -33.81 18.71
CA SER A 488 8.54 -32.47 19.18
C SER A 488 7.91 -32.52 20.57
N TYR A 489 7.03 -33.48 20.84
CA TYR A 489 6.41 -33.66 22.16
C TYR A 489 7.40 -34.15 23.21
N ARG A 490 8.39 -34.98 22.83
CA ARG A 490 9.49 -35.38 23.72
C ARG A 490 10.29 -34.16 24.21
N CYS A 491 10.57 -33.21 23.33
CA CYS A 491 11.16 -31.92 23.72
C CYS A 491 10.26 -31.17 24.72
N TRP A 492 8.93 -31.19 24.52
CA TRP A 492 8.00 -30.54 25.43
C TRP A 492 7.95 -31.19 26.82
N GLN A 493 7.93 -32.53 26.88
CA GLN A 493 8.06 -33.26 28.14
C GLN A 493 9.35 -32.87 28.87
N GLN A 494 10.48 -32.73 28.16
CA GLN A 494 11.74 -32.29 28.74
C GLN A 494 11.63 -30.89 29.36
N LYS A 495 10.93 -29.96 28.69
CA LYS A 495 10.65 -28.63 29.25
C LYS A 495 9.71 -28.66 30.45
N CYS A 496 8.83 -29.66 30.52
CA CYS A 496 7.98 -29.93 31.69
C CYS A 496 8.71 -30.63 32.85
N GLY A 497 10.01 -30.92 32.71
CA GLY A 497 10.84 -31.53 33.76
C GLY A 497 10.87 -33.06 33.77
N TYR A 498 10.32 -33.71 32.75
CA TYR A 498 10.38 -35.16 32.61
C TYR A 498 11.81 -35.62 32.29
N THR A 499 12.17 -36.83 32.72
CA THR A 499 13.50 -37.43 32.46
C THR A 499 13.40 -38.95 32.26
N GLY A 500 14.47 -39.58 31.77
CA GLY A 500 14.54 -41.04 31.70
C GLY A 500 13.50 -41.67 30.78
N SER A 501 12.81 -42.71 31.26
CA SER A 501 11.76 -43.42 30.52
C SER A 501 10.56 -42.55 30.17
N ASP A 502 10.32 -41.50 30.96
CA ASP A 502 9.12 -40.66 30.85
C ASP A 502 9.28 -39.61 29.73
N LEU A 503 10.50 -39.43 29.20
CA LEU A 503 10.78 -38.67 27.98
C LEU A 503 10.55 -39.53 26.72
N ASP A 504 9.36 -40.10 26.57
CA ASP A 504 9.05 -41.00 25.47
C ASP A 504 8.41 -40.32 24.26
N GLY A 505 7.96 -39.08 24.39
CA GLY A 505 7.28 -38.28 23.38
C GLY A 505 5.79 -38.59 23.22
N TRP A 506 5.20 -39.40 24.10
CA TRP A 506 3.77 -39.67 24.07
C TRP A 506 3.02 -38.63 24.93
N PRO A 507 1.97 -37.99 24.40
CA PRO A 507 1.20 -37.03 25.18
C PRO A 507 0.54 -37.66 26.41
N GLU A 508 0.71 -37.01 27.56
CA GLU A 508 0.09 -37.35 28.83
C GLU A 508 -0.82 -36.21 29.30
N LYS A 509 -1.80 -36.51 30.16
CA LYS A 509 -2.81 -35.54 30.58
C LYS A 509 -2.20 -34.25 31.16
N ASP A 510 -1.22 -34.38 32.05
CA ASP A 510 -0.64 -33.23 32.74
C ASP A 510 0.22 -32.35 31.80
N THR A 511 1.00 -32.95 30.91
CA THR A 511 1.80 -32.23 29.90
C THR A 511 0.91 -31.64 28.82
N TRP A 512 -0.21 -32.28 28.50
CA TRP A 512 -1.23 -31.77 27.58
C TRP A 512 -1.93 -30.54 28.14
N GLU A 513 -2.38 -30.60 29.40
CA GLU A 513 -3.03 -29.48 30.09
C GLU A 513 -2.10 -28.27 30.21
N LYS A 514 -0.78 -28.49 30.37
CA LYS A 514 0.24 -27.43 30.34
C LYS A 514 0.53 -26.90 28.93
N LEU A 515 0.33 -27.70 27.89
CA LEU A 515 0.58 -27.31 26.50
C LEU A 515 -0.47 -26.30 26.01
N VAL A 516 -1.72 -26.43 26.51
CA VAL A 516 -2.85 -25.54 26.22
C VAL A 516 -3.20 -25.56 24.73
N VAL A 517 -3.53 -26.75 24.21
CA VAL A 517 -3.89 -26.95 22.80
C VAL A 517 -5.25 -26.28 22.51
N PRO A 518 -5.34 -25.35 21.53
CA PRO A 518 -6.59 -24.68 21.20
C PRO A 518 -7.69 -25.65 20.77
N LYS A 519 -8.93 -25.41 21.23
CA LYS A 519 -10.10 -26.16 20.79
C LYS A 519 -10.34 -25.96 19.28
N THR A 520 -10.39 -27.06 18.55
CA THR A 520 -10.73 -27.14 17.14
C THR A 520 -12.25 -27.05 16.96
N SER A 521 -12.70 -26.30 15.95
CA SER A 521 -14.12 -26.25 15.59
C SER A 521 -14.52 -27.62 15.03
N SER A 522 -15.43 -28.30 15.73
CA SER A 522 -16.00 -29.60 15.33
C SER A 522 -16.86 -29.51 14.08
#